data_AF-A0A961B6D3-F1
#
_entry.id   AF-A0A961B6D3-F1
#
_cell.length_a   1.000
_cell.length_b   1.000
_cell.length_c   1.000
_cell.angle_alpha   90.00
_cell.angle_beta   90.00
_cell.angle_gamma   90.00
#
_symmetry.space_group_name_H-M   'P 1'
#
loop_
_entity.id
_entity.type
_entity.pdbx_description
1 polymer ?
#
loop_
_entity_poly.entity_id
_entity_poly.type
_entity_poly.pdbx_seq_one_letter_code
_entity_poly.pdbx_strand_id
1 'polypeptide(L)'
;MVIHSYLDGRYHTDVNMSGNPTSASSPHWEPPPPEHLQQMLPQYEIIGIIGRGGMGAVYRGRQAKLDRDVAIKVLPENFTCGEDELNFAARFLQEARAMAKLNHPAIISVYDFGETEEGQLYFVMEFVDGMDIHQYLHHHGGQLPQDQALAIVAHVLDALDYAHGNGIVHRDIKP
;
A
#
# COMPACT_ATOMS: atom_id res chain seq x y z
N MET A 1 -7.06 7.09 3.54
CA MET A 1 -7.38 5.73 3.02
C MET A 1 -6.55 5.45 1.76
N VAL A 2 -5.96 4.25 1.59
CA VAL A 2 -5.14 3.87 0.41
C VAL A 2 -5.89 2.83 -0.42
N ILE A 3 -6.42 3.23 -1.58
CA ILE A 3 -7.40 2.44 -2.35
C ILE A 3 -6.71 1.37 -3.21
N HIS A 4 -6.67 0.13 -2.72
CA HIS A 4 -6.10 -1.01 -3.43
C HIS A 4 -7.10 -1.71 -4.36
N SER A 5 -7.20 -1.25 -5.61
CA SER A 5 -8.17 -1.76 -6.57
C SER A 5 -7.73 -3.04 -7.32
N TYR A 6 -8.18 -4.20 -6.80
CA TYR A 6 -8.39 -5.44 -7.58
C TYR A 6 -7.18 -6.34 -7.94
N LEU A 7 -6.21 -6.51 -7.02
CA LEU A 7 -5.37 -7.73 -6.97
C LEU A 7 -6.19 -8.99 -6.61
N ASP A 8 -7.04 -9.44 -7.52
CA ASP A 8 -7.95 -10.58 -7.31
C ASP A 8 -8.21 -11.32 -8.63
N GLY A 9 -7.85 -12.61 -8.65
CA GLY A 9 -7.76 -13.39 -9.89
C GLY A 9 -7.00 -14.72 -9.77
N ARG A 10 -7.21 -15.48 -8.68
CA ARG A 10 -6.69 -16.85 -8.43
C ARG A 10 -5.23 -17.00 -7.98
N TYR A 11 -5.00 -16.89 -6.67
CA TYR A 11 -4.03 -17.75 -5.95
C TYR A 11 -4.76 -18.68 -4.96
N HIS A 12 -5.88 -19.27 -5.40
CA HIS A 12 -6.58 -20.31 -4.67
C HIS A 12 -5.99 -21.68 -5.06
N THR A 13 -5.01 -22.17 -4.30
CA THR A 13 -4.40 -23.49 -4.53
C THR A 13 -5.22 -24.61 -3.89
N ASP A 14 -6.47 -24.76 -4.32
CA ASP A 14 -7.30 -25.92 -3.98
C ASP A 14 -6.86 -27.15 -4.79
N VAL A 15 -5.78 -27.79 -4.36
CA VAL A 15 -5.40 -29.14 -4.81
C VAL A 15 -5.59 -30.10 -3.64
N ASN A 16 -6.84 -30.50 -3.43
CA ASN A 16 -7.21 -31.42 -2.36
C ASN A 16 -6.90 -32.88 -2.74
N MET A 17 -5.66 -33.32 -2.48
CA MET A 17 -5.24 -34.71 -2.54
C MET A 17 -4.55 -35.09 -1.23
N SER A 18 -4.94 -36.23 -0.66
CA SER A 18 -4.61 -36.66 0.70
C SER A 18 -3.11 -36.71 1.00
N GLY A 19 -2.61 -35.78 1.82
CA GLY A 19 -1.23 -35.74 2.30
C GLY A 19 -1.05 -34.83 3.51
N ASN A 20 -0.22 -35.24 4.46
CA ASN A 20 0.01 -34.62 5.78
C ASN A 20 0.26 -33.08 5.72
N PRO A 21 -0.38 -32.25 6.57
CA PRO A 21 -0.17 -30.80 6.58
C PRO A 21 1.19 -30.44 7.19
N THR A 22 2.23 -30.44 6.36
CA THR A 22 3.54 -29.88 6.72
C THR A 22 3.49 -28.38 6.44
N SER A 23 3.84 -27.53 7.40
CA SER A 23 3.66 -26.08 7.30
C SER A 23 4.62 -25.45 6.28
N ALA A 24 4.15 -25.23 5.05
CA ALA A 24 4.88 -24.47 4.04
C ALA A 24 4.88 -22.98 4.41
N SER A 25 5.99 -22.50 4.96
CA SER A 25 6.24 -21.08 5.19
C SER A 25 6.39 -20.35 3.84
N SER A 26 5.56 -19.32 3.61
CA SER A 26 5.78 -18.38 2.52
C SER A 26 7.19 -17.80 2.59
N PRO A 27 7.87 -17.52 1.46
CA PRO A 27 9.20 -16.91 1.48
C PRO A 27 9.15 -15.55 2.19
N HIS A 28 10.00 -15.40 3.21
CA HIS A 28 10.09 -14.18 4.00
C HIS A 28 10.87 -13.12 3.21
N TRP A 29 10.15 -12.32 2.41
CA TRP A 29 10.73 -11.14 1.76
C TRP A 29 11.18 -10.14 2.82
N GLU A 30 12.44 -9.74 2.75
CA GLU A 30 13.00 -8.70 3.59
C GLU A 30 13.01 -7.37 2.82
N PRO A 31 12.46 -6.29 3.37
CA PRO A 31 12.45 -5.00 2.70
C PRO A 31 13.87 -4.42 2.62
N PRO A 32 14.28 -3.80 1.49
CA PRO A 32 15.56 -3.13 1.37
C PRO A 32 15.87 -2.21 2.55
N PRO A 33 17.11 -2.21 3.09
CA PRO A 33 17.47 -1.26 4.12
C PRO A 33 17.44 0.18 3.55
N PRO A 34 17.16 1.22 4.38
CA PRO A 34 17.00 2.60 3.91
C PRO A 34 18.15 3.10 3.02
N GLU A 35 19.39 2.75 3.36
CA GLU A 35 20.61 3.09 2.63
C GLU A 35 20.73 2.42 1.25
N HIS A 36 20.06 1.29 1.01
CA HIS A 36 19.99 0.62 -0.29
C HIS A 36 18.86 1.21 -1.14
N LEU A 37 17.69 1.44 -0.53
CA LEU A 37 16.60 2.17 -1.20
C LEU A 37 17.04 3.59 -1.61
N GLN A 38 17.91 4.23 -0.81
CA GLN A 38 18.49 5.53 -1.12
C GLN A 38 19.38 5.52 -2.38
N GLN A 39 20.06 4.39 -2.66
CA GLN A 39 20.85 4.23 -3.88
C GLN A 39 19.95 4.00 -5.09
N MET A 40 18.90 3.19 -4.95
CA MET A 40 17.91 2.93 -6.01
C MET A 40 17.01 4.15 -6.34
N LEU A 41 16.77 5.04 -5.37
CA LEU A 41 15.86 6.18 -5.50
C LEU A 41 16.53 7.52 -5.10
N PRO A 42 17.59 7.96 -5.80
CA PRO A 42 18.38 9.15 -5.44
C PRO A 42 17.62 10.49 -5.53
N GLN A 43 16.39 10.49 -6.05
CA GLN A 43 15.48 11.63 -6.09
C GLN A 43 14.68 11.83 -4.78
N TYR A 44 14.76 10.89 -3.83
CA TYR A 44 14.11 10.93 -2.52
C TYR A 44 15.16 10.71 -1.41
N GLU A 45 15.19 11.56 -0.40
CA GLU A 45 15.98 11.34 0.83
C GLU A 45 15.25 10.30 1.70
N ILE A 46 15.82 9.12 1.93
CA ILE A 46 15.15 8.03 2.65
C ILE A 46 15.44 8.14 4.16
N ILE A 47 14.41 8.46 4.95
CA ILE A 47 14.52 8.73 6.39
C ILE A 47 14.45 7.44 7.22
N GLY A 48 13.64 6.45 6.78
CA GLY A 48 13.56 5.14 7.44
C GLY A 48 12.24 4.41 7.19
N ILE A 49 12.18 3.14 7.59
CA ILE A 49 10.97 2.31 7.49
C ILE A 49 9.96 2.73 8.56
N ILE A 50 8.72 3.00 8.15
CA ILE A 50 7.58 3.33 9.02
C ILE A 50 6.51 2.22 9.08
N GLY A 51 6.55 1.25 8.17
CA GLY A 51 5.62 0.11 8.19
C GLY A 51 6.12 -1.09 7.38
N ARG A 52 5.67 -2.29 7.75
CA ARG A 52 5.95 -3.57 7.06
C ARG A 52 4.71 -4.46 7.06
N GLY A 53 4.46 -5.21 6.00
CA GLY A 53 3.39 -6.20 5.93
C GLY A 53 3.48 -7.09 4.69
N GLY A 54 2.52 -8.02 4.52
CA GLY A 54 2.53 -8.97 3.41
C GLY A 54 2.35 -8.37 2.00
N MET A 55 2.09 -7.06 1.90
CA MET A 55 1.99 -6.30 0.65
C MET A 55 3.10 -5.24 0.52
N GLY A 56 4.26 -5.51 1.11
CA GLY A 56 5.45 -4.64 1.03
C GLY A 56 5.76 -3.86 2.29
N ALA A 57 6.71 -2.92 2.17
CA ALA A 57 7.14 -2.04 3.25
C ALA A 57 6.96 -0.57 2.86
N VAL A 58 6.73 0.27 3.87
CA VAL A 58 6.53 1.71 3.72
C VAL A 58 7.67 2.44 4.43
N TYR A 59 8.26 3.40 3.74
CA TYR A 59 9.36 4.25 4.20
C TYR A 59 8.87 5.69 4.27
N ARG A 60 9.33 6.47 5.26
CA ARG A 60 9.29 7.93 5.19
C ARG A 60 10.50 8.40 4.39
N GLY A 61 10.30 9.38 3.53
CA GLY A 61 11.37 10.11 2.88
C GLY A 61 11.00 11.56 2.59
N ARG A 62 11.94 12.33 2.04
CA ARG A 62 11.74 13.73 1.63
C ARG A 62 12.03 13.89 0.14
N GLN A 63 11.10 14.46 -0.62
CA GLN A 63 11.35 14.84 -2.01
C GLN A 63 11.98 16.23 -2.04
N ALA A 64 13.29 16.31 -1.84
CA ALA A 64 14.03 17.56 -1.63
C ALA A 64 13.75 18.66 -2.69
N LYS A 65 13.50 18.28 -3.96
CA LYS A 65 13.17 19.24 -5.04
C LYS A 65 11.85 20.00 -4.86
N LEU A 66 10.93 19.48 -4.03
CA LEU A 66 9.63 20.08 -3.71
C LEU A 66 9.48 20.36 -2.20
N ASP A 67 10.55 20.21 -1.43
CA ASP A 67 10.65 20.35 0.03
C ASP A 67 9.48 19.75 0.84
N ARG A 68 9.05 18.55 0.45
CA ARG A 68 7.93 17.82 1.06
C ARG A 68 8.33 16.43 1.54
N ASP A 69 7.75 16.00 2.64
CA ASP A 69 7.81 14.61 3.08
C ASP A 69 6.85 13.74 2.24
N VAL A 70 7.23 12.48 2.04
CA VAL A 70 6.51 11.47 1.26
C VAL A 70 6.59 10.12 1.96
N ALA A 71 5.53 9.31 1.80
CA ALA A 71 5.58 7.89 2.10
C ALA A 71 5.91 7.13 0.81
N ILE A 72 6.86 6.20 0.87
CA ILE A 72 7.27 5.38 -0.27
C ILE A 72 6.92 3.93 0.05
N LYS A 73 6.04 3.29 -0.72
CA LYS A 73 5.66 1.88 -0.54
C LYS A 73 6.35 1.03 -1.60
N VAL A 74 7.28 0.17 -1.19
CA VAL A 74 8.00 -0.77 -2.06
C VAL A 74 7.35 -2.16 -1.95
N LEU A 75 7.09 -2.80 -3.08
CA LEU A 75 6.45 -4.12 -3.16
C LEU A 75 7.50 -5.25 -3.22
N PRO A 76 7.16 -6.47 -2.75
CA PRO A 76 8.06 -7.63 -2.82
C PRO A 76 8.28 -8.17 -4.24
N GLU A 77 9.49 -8.69 -4.49
CA GLU A 77 9.89 -9.33 -5.76
C GLU A 77 9.06 -10.57 -6.14
N ASN A 78 8.42 -11.25 -5.18
CA ASN A 78 7.54 -12.37 -5.49
C ASN A 78 6.17 -11.96 -6.08
N PHE A 79 5.91 -10.65 -6.21
CA PHE A 79 4.84 -10.12 -7.05
C PHE A 79 5.30 -9.79 -8.48
N THR A 80 6.61 -9.64 -8.72
CA THR A 80 7.16 -9.39 -10.06
C THR A 80 7.64 -10.67 -10.73
N CYS A 81 8.36 -11.56 -10.06
CA CYS A 81 8.96 -12.76 -10.66
C CYS A 81 7.94 -13.89 -10.95
N GLY A 82 7.52 -14.08 -12.22
CA GLY A 82 6.74 -15.26 -12.64
C GLY A 82 6.23 -15.20 -14.09
N GLU A 83 5.58 -16.27 -14.59
CA GLU A 83 5.02 -16.28 -15.95
C GLU A 83 3.91 -15.23 -16.20
N ASP A 84 3.33 -14.69 -15.11
CA ASP A 84 2.36 -13.59 -15.11
C ASP A 84 2.98 -12.19 -14.85
N GLU A 85 4.32 -12.06 -14.76
CA GLU A 85 5.06 -10.81 -14.50
C GLU A 85 4.55 -9.62 -15.32
N LEU A 86 4.50 -9.80 -16.65
CA LEU A 86 4.04 -8.78 -17.60
C LEU A 86 2.55 -8.42 -17.41
N ASN A 87 1.73 -9.36 -16.94
CA ASN A 87 0.33 -9.11 -16.60
C ASN A 87 0.21 -8.37 -15.25
N PHE A 88 1.07 -8.67 -14.27
CA PHE A 88 1.07 -8.00 -12.98
C PHE A 88 1.53 -6.54 -13.11
N ALA A 89 2.70 -6.30 -13.72
CA ALA A 89 3.25 -4.96 -13.90
C ALA A 89 2.30 -4.07 -14.72
N ALA A 90 1.68 -4.60 -15.78
CA ALA A 90 0.69 -3.86 -16.57
C ALA A 90 -0.56 -3.46 -15.75
N ARG A 91 -1.06 -4.35 -14.86
CA ARG A 91 -2.18 -4.05 -13.95
C ARG A 91 -1.78 -3.03 -12.89
N PHE A 92 -0.63 -3.21 -12.23
CA PHE A 92 -0.06 -2.26 -11.27
C PHE A 92 0.04 -0.85 -11.87
N LEU A 93 0.57 -0.71 -13.08
CA LEU A 93 0.67 0.57 -13.80
C LEU A 93 -0.71 1.16 -14.15
N GLN A 94 -1.72 0.32 -14.42
CA GLN A 94 -3.09 0.77 -14.66
C GLN A 94 -3.79 1.24 -13.37
N GLU A 95 -3.64 0.49 -12.27
CA GLU A 95 -4.15 0.82 -10.94
C GLU A 95 -3.50 2.10 -10.40
N ALA A 96 -2.18 2.25 -10.56
CA ALA A 96 -1.43 3.45 -10.20
C ALA A 96 -1.97 4.70 -10.92
N ARG A 97 -2.23 4.59 -12.23
CA ARG A 97 -2.84 5.64 -13.06
C ARG A 97 -4.33 5.87 -12.77
N ALA A 98 -4.98 4.98 -12.02
CA ALA A 98 -6.34 5.16 -11.53
C ALA A 98 -6.33 5.91 -10.19
N MET A 99 -5.50 5.45 -9.23
CA MET A 99 -5.30 6.12 -7.94
C MET A 99 -4.79 7.56 -8.09
N ALA A 100 -3.82 7.81 -8.96
CA ALA A 100 -3.25 9.14 -9.20
C ALA A 100 -4.22 10.17 -9.84
N LYS A 101 -5.47 9.78 -10.14
CA LYS A 101 -6.55 10.69 -10.58
C LYS A 101 -7.49 11.07 -9.44
N LEU A 102 -7.47 10.35 -8.32
CA LEU A 102 -8.33 10.63 -7.18
C LEU A 102 -7.76 11.82 -6.40
N ASN A 103 -8.61 12.82 -6.14
CA ASN A 103 -8.27 13.99 -5.34
C ASN A 103 -9.40 14.25 -4.34
N HIS A 104 -9.23 13.78 -3.11
CA HIS A 104 -10.26 13.79 -2.07
C HIS A 104 -9.60 13.81 -0.68
N PRO A 105 -10.03 14.65 0.28
CA PRO A 105 -9.31 14.87 1.54
C PRO A 105 -9.18 13.64 2.46
N ALA A 106 -9.96 12.58 2.23
CA ALA A 106 -9.87 11.31 2.98
C ALA A 106 -9.16 10.17 2.20
N ILE A 107 -8.71 10.44 0.96
CA ILE A 107 -7.94 9.50 0.11
C ILE A 107 -6.48 9.95 0.11
N ILE A 108 -5.55 9.03 0.34
CA ILE A 108 -4.11 9.30 0.29
C ILE A 108 -3.72 9.59 -1.16
N SER A 109 -3.14 10.77 -1.39
CA SER A 109 -2.72 11.20 -2.73
C SER A 109 -1.52 10.37 -3.22
N VAL A 110 -1.64 9.73 -4.39
CA VAL A 110 -0.48 9.11 -5.08
C VAL A 110 0.20 10.18 -5.93
N TYR A 111 1.50 10.40 -5.70
CA TYR A 111 2.29 11.43 -6.36
C TYR A 111 3.15 10.92 -7.51
N ASP A 112 3.66 9.70 -7.38
CA ASP A 112 4.60 9.06 -8.32
C ASP A 112 4.52 7.54 -8.16
N PHE A 113 4.94 6.80 -9.18
CA PHE A 113 5.02 5.34 -9.14
C PHE A 113 6.02 4.85 -10.20
N GLY A 114 6.69 3.73 -9.92
CA GLY A 114 7.69 3.21 -10.84
C GLY A 114 8.28 1.89 -10.39
N GLU A 115 9.48 1.65 -10.87
CA GLU A 115 10.26 0.43 -10.72
C GLU A 115 11.70 0.84 -10.36
N THR A 116 12.36 0.16 -9.42
CA THR A 116 13.76 0.43 -9.08
C THR A 116 14.71 -0.15 -10.13
N GLU A 117 15.99 0.20 -10.07
CA GLU A 117 17.04 -0.44 -10.91
C GLU A 117 17.15 -1.97 -10.70
N GLU A 118 16.59 -2.49 -9.60
CA GLU A 118 16.54 -3.91 -9.24
C GLU A 118 15.15 -4.55 -9.52
N GLY A 119 14.26 -3.86 -10.26
CA GLY A 119 12.95 -4.40 -10.68
C GLY A 119 11.85 -4.36 -9.62
N GLN A 120 12.06 -3.68 -8.48
CA GLN A 120 11.06 -3.61 -7.41
C GLN A 120 10.06 -2.48 -7.69
N LEU A 121 8.77 -2.82 -7.78
CA LEU A 121 7.71 -1.83 -7.99
C LEU A 121 7.46 -0.98 -6.74
N TYR A 122 7.24 0.32 -6.92
CA TYR A 122 7.00 1.25 -5.81
C TYR A 122 5.92 2.31 -6.12
N PHE A 123 5.31 2.81 -5.03
CA PHE A 123 4.51 4.03 -4.99
C PHE A 123 5.21 5.11 -4.18
N VAL A 124 5.02 6.36 -4.56
CA VAL A 124 5.29 7.54 -3.72
C VAL A 124 3.97 8.25 -3.50
N MET A 125 3.64 8.47 -2.24
CA MET A 125 2.34 8.98 -1.81
C MET A 125 2.49 10.00 -0.68
N GLU A 126 1.40 10.67 -0.39
CA GLU A 126 1.24 11.61 0.72
C GLU A 126 1.67 10.99 2.07
N PHE A 127 2.58 11.66 2.77
CA PHE A 127 2.93 11.33 4.15
C PHE A 127 1.95 12.03 5.10
N VAL A 128 1.18 11.24 5.85
CA VAL A 128 0.29 11.75 6.90
C VAL A 128 1.01 11.62 8.25
N ASP A 129 1.34 12.76 8.85
CA ASP A 129 1.93 12.82 10.20
C ASP A 129 0.81 12.64 11.24
N GLY A 130 0.52 11.38 11.59
CA GLY A 130 -0.60 11.01 12.46
C GLY A 130 -0.66 9.50 12.75
N MET A 131 -1.74 9.08 13.41
CA MET A 131 -2.01 7.67 13.74
C MET A 131 -3.01 7.05 12.77
N ASP A 132 -2.85 5.76 12.45
CA ASP A 132 -3.92 4.95 11.86
C ASP A 132 -5.03 4.63 12.89
N ILE A 133 -6.17 4.09 12.43
CA ILE A 133 -7.34 3.90 13.30
C ILE A 133 -7.10 2.74 14.27
N HIS A 134 -6.38 1.69 13.87
CA HIS A 134 -5.92 0.63 14.76
C HIS A 134 -5.03 1.15 15.91
N GLN A 135 -4.06 2.02 15.62
CA GLN A 135 -3.23 2.69 16.63
C GLN A 135 -4.07 3.60 17.54
N TYR A 136 -4.96 4.42 16.96
CA TYR A 136 -5.82 5.32 17.73
C TYR A 136 -6.76 4.54 18.66
N LEU A 137 -7.38 3.45 18.18
CA LEU A 137 -8.15 2.50 18.98
C LEU A 137 -7.31 1.95 20.15
N HIS A 138 -6.10 1.47 19.88
CA HIS A 138 -5.23 0.91 20.91
C HIS A 138 -4.88 1.93 22.01
N HIS A 139 -4.65 3.20 21.66
CA HIS A 139 -4.40 4.27 22.63
C HIS A 139 -5.65 4.64 23.46
N HIS A 140 -6.86 4.44 22.93
CA HIS A 140 -8.13 4.79 23.58
C HIS A 140 -8.87 3.58 24.20
N GLY A 141 -8.15 2.48 24.50
CA GLY A 141 -8.70 1.32 25.21
C GLY A 141 -9.49 0.34 24.34
N GLY A 142 -9.28 0.38 23.02
CA GLY A 142 -9.89 -0.54 22.05
C GLY A 142 -11.31 -0.19 21.63
N GLN A 143 -11.84 0.96 22.05
CA GLN A 143 -13.19 1.42 21.73
C GLN A 143 -13.21 2.91 21.39
N LEU A 144 -14.26 3.35 20.69
CA LEU A 144 -14.49 4.74 20.33
C LEU A 144 -15.79 5.25 20.96
N PRO A 145 -15.84 6.53 21.38
CA PRO A 145 -17.10 7.25 21.54
C PRO A 145 -17.95 7.16 20.25
N GLN A 146 -19.27 7.01 20.40
CA GLN A 146 -20.18 6.76 19.28
C GLN A 146 -20.15 7.87 18.24
N ASP A 147 -20.02 9.12 18.68
CA ASP A 147 -19.86 10.32 17.86
C ASP A 147 -18.57 10.29 17.02
N GLN A 148 -17.44 9.89 17.63
CA GLN A 148 -16.17 9.73 16.91
C GLN A 148 -16.24 8.60 15.88
N ALA A 149 -16.84 7.46 16.24
CA ALA A 149 -17.03 6.34 15.33
C ALA A 149 -17.90 6.72 14.12
N LEU A 150 -19.01 7.43 14.35
CA LEU A 150 -19.89 7.94 13.28
C LEU A 150 -19.16 8.96 12.38
N ALA A 151 -18.37 9.86 12.96
CA ALA A 151 -17.59 10.84 12.18
C ALA A 151 -16.51 10.17 11.32
N ILE A 152 -15.82 9.15 11.82
CA ILE A 152 -14.83 8.38 11.04
C ILE A 152 -15.53 7.62 9.90
N VAL A 153 -16.63 6.92 10.19
CA VAL A 153 -17.41 6.19 9.18
C VAL A 153 -17.97 7.12 8.10
N ALA A 154 -18.43 8.33 8.46
CA ALA A 154 -18.89 9.31 7.49
C ALA A 154 -17.80 9.70 6.47
N HIS A 155 -16.59 10.07 6.94
CA HIS A 155 -15.47 10.41 6.05
C HIS A 155 -15.00 9.22 5.20
N VAL A 156 -15.08 7.99 5.72
CA VAL A 156 -14.77 6.78 4.94
C VAL A 156 -15.81 6.54 3.85
N LEU A 157 -17.11 6.67 4.15
CA LEU A 157 -18.18 6.50 3.16
C LEU A 157 -18.13 7.57 2.06
N ASP A 158 -17.86 8.83 2.41
CA ASP A 158 -17.66 9.96 1.49
C ASP A 158 -16.50 9.68 0.51
N ALA A 159 -15.36 9.22 1.05
CA ALA A 159 -14.21 8.80 0.23
C ALA A 159 -14.50 7.60 -0.68
N LEU A 160 -15.36 6.67 -0.26
CA LEU A 160 -15.74 5.51 -1.05
C LEU A 160 -16.75 5.87 -2.15
N ASP A 161 -17.72 6.75 -1.89
CA ASP A 161 -18.64 7.23 -2.92
C ASP A 161 -17.88 7.98 -4.02
N TYR A 162 -16.95 8.86 -3.63
CA TYR A 162 -16.03 9.52 -4.57
C TYR A 162 -15.20 8.51 -5.39
N ALA A 163 -14.64 7.47 -4.75
CA ALA A 163 -13.86 6.45 -5.45
C ALA A 163 -14.72 5.61 -6.42
N HIS A 164 -15.91 5.20 -6.01
CA HIS A 164 -16.87 4.45 -6.82
C HIS A 164 -17.40 5.29 -8.00
N GLY A 165 -17.64 6.59 -7.80
CA GLY A 165 -17.98 7.54 -8.86
C GLY A 165 -16.88 7.71 -9.92
N ASN A 166 -15.62 7.46 -9.55
CA ASN A 166 -14.47 7.38 -10.46
C ASN A 166 -14.21 5.95 -10.99
N GLY A 167 -15.07 4.98 -10.68
CA GLY A 167 -14.98 3.58 -11.14
C GLY A 167 -13.99 2.70 -10.35
N ILE A 168 -13.55 3.12 -9.17
CA ILE A 168 -12.49 2.46 -8.39
C ILE A 168 -13.07 1.85 -7.11
N VAL A 169 -12.84 0.56 -6.87
CA VAL A 169 -13.36 -0.20 -5.72
C VAL A 169 -12.20 -0.67 -4.82
N HIS A 170 -12.21 -0.27 -3.54
CA HIS A 170 -11.10 -0.50 -2.60
C HIS A 170 -10.99 -1.95 -2.08
N ARG A 171 -12.13 -2.63 -1.85
CA ARG A 171 -12.24 -3.98 -1.23
C ARG A 171 -11.66 -4.11 0.19
N ASP A 172 -10.34 -4.05 0.34
CA ASP A 172 -9.59 -4.34 1.58
C ASP A 172 -9.58 -3.13 2.53
N ILE A 173 -10.76 -2.75 3.03
CA ILE A 173 -10.95 -1.64 3.97
C ILE A 173 -10.91 -2.17 5.40
N LYS A 174 -10.05 -1.60 6.23
CA LYS A 174 -9.84 -1.99 7.64
C LYS A 174 -9.30 -0.81 8.48
N PRO A 175 -9.43 -0.86 9.82
CA PRO A 175 -8.81 0.08 10.75
C PRO A 175 -7.27 0.10 10.67
#